data_AF-A0A2S9SI36-F1
#
_entry.id   AF-A0A2S9SI36-F1
#
_cell.length_a   1.000
_cell.length_b   1.000
_cell.length_c   1.000
_cell.angle_alpha   90.00
_cell.angle_beta   90.00
_cell.angle_gamma   90.00
#
_symmetry.space_group_name_H-M   'P 1'
#
loop_
_entity.id
_entity.type
_entity.pdbx_description
1 polymer ?
#
loop_
_entity_poly.entity_id
_entity_poly.type
_entity_poly.pdbx_seq_one_letter_code
_entity_poly.pdbx_strand_id
1 'polypeptide(L)'
;MTLTEQIITIGICIVAVQFTRLLPFFVFPVNRPIPQYIRYLGKVLPPAMFGMLVVYCYKNIDILTGYHGIPDLLAGIVVLGLHFWKKNMFLSIAIGTLFYMALVQLIFI
;
A
#
# COMPACT_ATOMS: atom_id res chain seq x y z
N MET A 1 12.25 24.88 4.73
CA MET A 1 11.11 24.67 5.64
C MET A 1 11.55 25.06 7.03
N THR A 2 11.14 26.22 7.48
CA THR A 2 11.34 26.67 8.87
C THR A 2 10.52 25.79 9.82
N LEU A 3 10.92 25.68 11.09
CA LEU A 3 10.20 24.88 12.09
C LEU A 3 8.72 25.30 12.20
N THR A 4 8.44 26.61 12.07
CA THR A 4 7.09 27.16 12.07
C THR A 4 6.25 26.65 10.91
N GLU A 5 6.80 26.62 9.69
CA GLU A 5 6.10 26.10 8.51
C GLU A 5 5.81 24.59 8.64
N GLN A 6 6.73 23.82 9.21
CA GLN A 6 6.52 22.38 9.45
C GLN A 6 5.37 22.14 10.42
N ILE A 7 5.33 22.86 11.54
CA ILE A 7 4.28 22.72 12.56
C ILE A 7 2.90 23.08 11.97
N ILE A 8 2.82 24.18 11.23
CA ILE A 8 1.57 24.61 10.59
C ILE A 8 1.10 23.56 9.56
N THR A 9 2.01 23.05 8.74
CA THR A 9 1.68 22.03 7.72
C THR A 9 1.15 20.76 8.37
N ILE A 10 1.84 20.26 9.41
CA ILE A 10 1.41 19.08 10.15
C ILE A 10 0.03 19.31 10.77
N GLY A 11 -0.19 20.48 11.38
CA GLY A 11 -1.48 20.85 11.97
C GLY A 11 -2.63 20.82 10.93
N ILE A 12 -2.42 21.44 9.76
CA ILE A 12 -3.40 21.44 8.68
C ILE A 12 -3.68 20.02 8.18
N CYS A 13 -2.64 19.19 8.00
CA CYS A 13 -2.81 17.81 7.57
C CYS A 13 -3.63 16.99 8.58
N ILE A 14 -3.36 17.14 9.89
CA ILE A 14 -4.12 16.44 10.94
C ILE A 14 -5.59 16.85 10.90
N VAL A 15 -5.87 18.16 10.85
CA VAL A 15 -7.25 18.67 10.79
C VAL A 15 -7.96 18.17 9.54
N ALA A 16 -7.32 18.20 8.38
CA ALA A 16 -7.88 17.72 7.12
C ALA A 16 -8.18 16.21 7.15
N VAL A 17 -7.28 15.39 7.68
CA VAL A 17 -7.48 13.93 7.81
C VAL A 17 -8.61 13.61 8.76
N GLN A 18 -8.68 14.28 9.92
CA GLN A 18 -9.74 14.03 10.88
C GLN A 18 -11.09 14.52 10.34
N PHE A 19 -11.12 15.67 9.66
CA PHE A 19 -12.32 16.17 9.01
C PHE A 19 -12.84 15.20 7.94
N THR A 20 -11.99 14.70 7.05
CA THR A 20 -12.39 13.73 6.02
C THR A 20 -12.82 12.38 6.57
N ARG A 21 -12.32 11.97 7.75
CA ARG A 21 -12.81 10.77 8.46
C ARG A 21 -14.14 10.99 9.17
N LEU A 22 -14.37 12.20 9.71
CA LEU A 22 -15.59 12.53 10.47
C LEU A 22 -16.77 12.91 9.55
N LEU A 23 -16.49 13.46 8.37
CA LEU A 23 -17.49 13.88 7.40
C LEU A 23 -18.47 12.76 7.00
N PRO A 24 -18.05 11.53 6.70
CA PRO A 24 -18.96 10.43 6.40
C PRO A 24 -19.94 10.15 7.55
N PHE A 25 -19.49 10.23 8.80
CA PHE A 25 -20.35 10.01 9.97
C PHE A 25 -21.37 11.13 10.18
N PHE A 26 -21.02 12.37 9.83
CA PHE A 26 -21.95 13.50 9.90
C PHE A 26 -22.98 13.48 8.75
N VAL A 27 -22.54 13.14 7.54
CA VAL A 27 -23.40 13.13 6.33
C VAL A 27 -24.31 11.90 6.27
N PHE A 28 -23.88 10.75 6.80
CA PHE A 28 -24.65 9.51 6.82
C PHE A 28 -25.07 9.14 8.26
N PRO A 29 -26.17 9.70 8.78
CA PRO A 29 -26.68 9.35 10.10
C PRO A 29 -27.12 7.89 10.17
N VAL A 30 -26.92 7.25 11.33
CA VAL A 30 -27.20 5.82 11.62
C VAL A 30 -28.63 5.38 11.22
N ASN A 31 -29.59 6.30 11.24
CA ASN A 31 -31.00 6.02 10.91
C ASN A 31 -31.31 5.93 9.41
N ARG A 32 -30.33 6.16 8.51
CA ARG A 32 -30.52 6.02 7.06
C ARG A 32 -29.64 4.90 6.51
N PRO A 33 -30.18 4.00 5.67
CA PRO A 33 -29.33 3.02 4.99
C PRO A 33 -28.33 3.74 4.08
N ILE A 34 -27.06 3.39 4.23
CA ILE A 34 -25.96 3.89 3.41
C ILE A 34 -26.30 3.69 1.91
N PRO A 35 -26.14 4.70 1.03
CA PRO A 35 -26.43 4.58 -0.38
C PRO A 35 -25.72 3.36 -1.01
N GLN A 36 -26.42 2.62 -1.87
CA GLN A 36 -25.90 1.41 -2.51
C GLN A 36 -24.58 1.67 -3.26
N TYR A 37 -24.45 2.85 -3.88
CA TYR A 37 -23.25 3.28 -4.58
C TYR A 37 -22.02 3.36 -3.65
N ILE A 38 -22.15 3.94 -2.46
CA ILE A 38 -21.04 4.10 -1.51
C ILE A 38 -20.61 2.74 -0.96
N ARG A 39 -21.57 1.86 -0.67
CA ARG A 39 -21.29 0.49 -0.26
C ARG A 39 -20.61 -0.33 -1.36
N TYR A 40 -21.00 -0.12 -2.61
CA TYR A 40 -20.34 -0.73 -3.76
C TYR A 40 -18.89 -0.25 -3.87
N LEU A 41 -18.66 1.08 -3.84
CA LEU A 41 -17.32 1.66 -3.86
C LEU A 41 -16.45 1.10 -2.73
N GLY A 42 -16.96 1.05 -1.50
CA GLY A 42 -16.22 0.47 -0.37
C GLY A 42 -15.85 -1.01 -0.55
N LYS A 43 -16.62 -1.77 -1.33
CA LYS A 43 -16.34 -3.17 -1.64
C LYS A 43 -15.32 -3.34 -2.78
N VAL A 44 -15.33 -2.45 -3.78
CA VAL A 44 -14.49 -2.60 -4.98
C VAL A 44 -13.20 -1.79 -4.94
N LEU A 45 -13.15 -0.66 -4.22
CA LEU A 45 -11.94 0.16 -4.14
C LEU A 45 -10.77 -0.57 -3.48
N PRO A 46 -10.92 -1.21 -2.31
CA PRO A 46 -9.80 -1.89 -1.66
C PRO A 46 -9.12 -2.93 -2.57
N PRO A 47 -9.83 -3.92 -3.16
CA PRO A 47 -9.18 -4.89 -4.03
C PRO A 47 -8.59 -4.25 -5.30
N ALA A 48 -9.23 -3.23 -5.88
CA ALA A 48 -8.69 -2.52 -7.04
C ALA A 48 -7.39 -1.77 -6.71
N MET A 49 -7.33 -1.13 -5.54
CA MET A 49 -6.13 -0.45 -5.05
C MET A 49 -4.98 -1.42 -4.79
N PHE A 50 -5.25 -2.56 -4.14
CA PHE A 50 -4.21 -3.59 -3.95
C PHE A 50 -3.69 -4.11 -5.28
N GLY A 51 -4.55 -4.33 -6.27
CA GLY A 51 -4.13 -4.69 -7.63
C GLY A 51 -3.26 -3.62 -8.28
N MET A 52 -3.66 -2.34 -8.18
CA MET A 52 -2.87 -1.22 -8.69
C MET A 52 -1.49 -1.13 -8.01
N LEU A 53 -1.41 -1.32 -6.69
CA LEU A 53 -0.15 -1.29 -5.96
C LEU A 53 0.83 -2.32 -6.48
N VAL A 54 0.37 -3.55 -6.76
CA VAL A 54 1.20 -4.58 -7.39
C VAL A 54 1.74 -4.10 -8.73
N VAL A 55 0.89 -3.58 -9.62
CA VAL A 55 1.34 -3.04 -10.92
C VAL A 55 2.34 -1.90 -10.74
N TYR A 56 2.11 -1.02 -9.77
CA TYR A 56 2.95 0.14 -9.53
C TYR A 56 4.33 -0.22 -8.98
N CYS A 57 4.43 -1.28 -8.17
CA CYS A 57 5.71 -1.83 -7.71
C CYS A 57 6.61 -2.21 -8.89
N TYR A 58 6.03 -2.76 -9.98
CA TYR A 58 6.81 -3.15 -11.17
C TYR A 58 6.94 -2.04 -12.22
N LYS A 59 6.16 -0.95 -12.12
CA LYS A 59 6.09 0.09 -13.16
C LYS A 59 7.42 0.83 -13.39
N ASN A 60 8.16 1.11 -12.31
CA ASN A 60 9.42 1.87 -12.38
C ASN A 60 10.65 0.98 -12.27
N ILE A 61 10.51 -0.33 -12.51
CA ILE A 61 11.66 -1.23 -12.50
C ILE A 61 12.33 -1.15 -13.86
N ASP A 62 13.52 -0.57 -13.89
CA ASP A 62 14.37 -0.56 -15.07
C ASP A 62 14.95 -1.97 -15.31
N ILE A 63 14.21 -2.80 -16.03
CA ILE A 63 14.61 -4.18 -16.40
C ILE A 63 15.85 -4.16 -17.32
N LEU A 64 16.09 -3.05 -18.02
CA LEU A 64 17.07 -2.94 -19.11
C LEU A 64 18.40 -2.26 -18.71
N THR A 65 18.47 -1.60 -17.57
CA THR A 65 19.69 -0.89 -17.12
C THR A 65 20.11 -1.33 -15.72
N GLY A 66 20.81 -2.46 -15.65
CA GLY A 66 21.39 -3.03 -14.43
C GLY A 66 20.72 -4.31 -13.93
N TYR A 67 21.36 -5.01 -13.00
CA TYR A 67 20.84 -6.24 -12.37
C TYR A 67 19.68 -6.00 -11.39
N HIS A 68 19.21 -4.77 -11.25
CA HIS A 68 18.23 -4.36 -10.23
C HIS A 68 16.81 -4.92 -10.43
N GLY A 69 16.42 -5.36 -11.63
CA GLY A 69 15.06 -5.92 -11.85
C GLY A 69 14.86 -7.37 -11.42
N ILE A 70 15.95 -8.13 -11.28
CA ILE A 70 15.93 -9.55 -10.91
C ILE A 70 15.53 -9.78 -9.43
N PRO A 71 16.04 -9.02 -8.43
CA PRO A 71 15.67 -9.23 -7.03
C PRO A 71 14.18 -8.95 -6.75
N ASP A 72 13.58 -7.93 -7.38
CA ASP A 72 12.15 -7.64 -7.25
C ASP A 72 11.25 -8.77 -7.79
N LEU A 73 11.59 -9.32 -8.96
CA LEU A 73 10.83 -10.42 -9.55
C LEU A 73 10.94 -11.69 -8.71
N LEU A 74 12.13 -12.04 -8.23
CA LEU A 74 12.34 -13.21 -7.37
C LEU A 74 11.61 -13.06 -6.03
N ALA A 75 11.69 -11.89 -5.40
CA ALA A 75 10.95 -11.61 -4.17
C ALA A 75 9.44 -11.69 -4.39
N GLY A 76 8.93 -11.16 -5.51
CA GLY A 76 7.53 -11.27 -5.90
C GLY A 76 7.06 -12.73 -6.02
N ILE A 77 7.83 -13.59 -6.71
CA ILE A 77 7.52 -15.01 -6.87
C ILE A 77 7.49 -15.74 -5.53
N VAL A 78 8.45 -15.46 -4.65
CA VAL A 78 8.51 -16.06 -3.30
C VAL A 78 7.31 -15.63 -2.46
N VAL A 79 6.94 -14.35 -2.49
CA VAL A 79 5.75 -13.82 -1.80
C VAL A 79 4.49 -14.49 -2.31
N LEU A 80 4.32 -14.61 -3.64
CA LEU A 80 3.17 -15.29 -4.24
C LEU A 80 3.09 -16.75 -3.78
N GLY A 81 4.20 -17.50 -3.89
CA GLY A 81 4.25 -18.91 -3.47
C GLY A 81 3.90 -19.09 -1.99
N LEU A 82 4.48 -18.27 -1.10
CA LEU A 82 4.18 -18.29 0.34
C LEU A 82 2.73 -17.89 0.63
N HIS A 83 2.20 -16.93 -0.09
CA HIS A 83 0.83 -16.47 0.11
C HIS A 83 -0.19 -17.55 -0.26
N PHE A 84 0.03 -18.27 -1.37
CA PHE A 84 -0.82 -19.40 -1.77
C PHE A 84 -0.77 -20.54 -0.76
N TRP A 85 0.38 -20.81 -0.16
CA TRP A 85 0.56 -21.96 0.73
C TRP A 85 0.09 -21.69 2.17
N LYS A 86 0.49 -20.55 2.74
CA LYS A 86 0.27 -20.23 4.16
C LYS A 86 -0.95 -19.35 4.41
N LYS A 87 -1.46 -18.63 3.39
CA LYS A 87 -2.57 -17.65 3.47
C LYS A 87 -2.45 -16.67 4.65
N ASN A 88 -1.25 -16.44 5.16
CA ASN A 88 -0.99 -15.57 6.31
C ASN A 88 -0.26 -14.31 5.86
N MET A 89 -0.97 -13.17 5.92
CA MET A 89 -0.50 -11.89 5.40
C MET A 89 0.79 -11.42 6.08
N PHE A 90 0.90 -11.54 7.41
CA PHE A 90 2.10 -11.12 8.14
C PHE A 90 3.35 -11.91 7.72
N LEU A 91 3.19 -13.21 7.50
CA LEU A 91 4.29 -14.08 7.11
C LEU A 91 4.76 -13.79 5.69
N SER A 92 3.84 -13.59 4.75
CA SER A 92 4.16 -13.20 3.36
C SER A 92 4.92 -11.88 3.31
N ILE A 93 4.52 -10.88 4.11
CA ILE A 93 5.18 -9.57 4.14
C ILE A 93 6.59 -9.70 4.74
N ALA A 94 6.73 -10.34 5.90
CA ALA A 94 8.01 -10.44 6.58
C ALA A 94 9.05 -11.19 5.75
N ILE A 95 8.67 -12.36 5.20
CA ILE A 95 9.59 -13.18 4.41
C ILE A 95 9.91 -12.50 3.07
N GLY A 96 8.92 -11.91 2.40
CA GLY A 96 9.15 -11.17 1.14
C GLY A 96 10.16 -10.04 1.30
N THR A 97 9.98 -9.22 2.33
CA THR A 97 10.88 -8.09 2.61
C THR A 97 12.28 -8.56 3.00
N LEU A 98 12.40 -9.55 3.88
CA LEU A 98 13.69 -10.10 4.28
C LEU A 98 14.45 -10.71 3.10
N PHE A 99 13.73 -11.45 2.25
CA PHE A 99 14.31 -12.06 1.06
C PHE A 99 14.78 -10.99 0.07
N TYR A 100 13.96 -9.99 -0.21
CA TYR A 100 14.35 -8.85 -1.05
C TYR A 100 15.59 -8.13 -0.51
N MET A 101 15.62 -7.80 0.78
CA MET A 101 16.77 -7.14 1.40
C MET A 101 18.04 -8.00 1.32
N ALA A 102 17.93 -9.31 1.54
CA ALA A 102 19.06 -10.22 1.42
C ALA A 102 19.61 -10.28 -0.02
N LEU A 103 18.73 -10.32 -1.03
CA LEU A 103 19.15 -10.29 -2.43
C LEU A 103 19.86 -8.99 -2.79
N VAL A 104 19.29 -7.84 -2.42
CA VAL A 104 19.88 -6.53 -2.73
C VAL A 104 21.22 -6.33 -2.02
N GLN A 105 21.33 -6.71 -0.75
CA GLN A 105 22.53 -6.45 0.04
C GLN A 105 23.64 -7.49 -0.13
N LEU A 106 23.33 -8.75 -0.47
CA LEU A 106 24.34 -9.82 -0.55
C LEU A 106 24.73 -10.19 -1.97
N ILE A 107 23.85 -10.00 -2.96
CA ILE A 107 24.05 -10.52 -4.33
C ILE A 107 24.26 -9.40 -5.34
N PHE A 108 23.62 -8.24 -5.16
CA PHE A 108 23.61 -7.14 -6.13
C PHE A 108 24.25 -5.84 -5.61
N ILE A 109 25.31 -5.95 -4.80
CA ILE A 109 26.09 -4.79 -4.33
C ILE A 109 26.89 -4.13 -5.47
#